data_AF-A0A388P373-F1
#
_entry.id   AF-A0A388P373-F1
#
_cell.length_a   1.000
_cell.length_b   1.000
_cell.length_c   1.000
_cell.angle_alpha   90.00
_cell.angle_beta   90.00
_cell.angle_gamma   90.00
#
_symmetry.space_group_name_H-M   'P 1'
#
loop_
_entity.id
_entity.type
_entity.pdbx_description
1 polymer ?
#
loop_
_entity_poly.entity_id
_entity_poly.type
_entity_poly.pdbx_seq_one_letter_code
_entity_poly.pdbx_strand_id
1 'polypeptide(L)'
;MPKSKPQKNAKKKATAVAKPSKEPKKELKKLPLAKPAKAVAAPRIIPAPARPTPTPTPNQDTDPTEPGLPWEELSTEERSPIRYYLDQIGKTPLLTLEQETALARRVLKGDEAARQKMIQSNLRLVVRIAKDYDNFGLSLMDLISEGNFGLIKAVERFDPDKGGKLSTYASWWIKQAIKRALASNGKTIRLPVHMVDRIAQMRRVTARLTVEIGREPHNDEIAMAMEIPLSKVVHMQSISNRAASLDQPVGLEGDATLGDLVKDESERTPFETLRGNPTTQRSGRCSRPWSRARPRF
;
A
#
# COMPACT_ATOMS: atom_id res chain seq x y z
N MET A 1 -4.00 65.71 -12.56
CA MET A 1 -3.88 66.65 -11.43
C MET A 1 -3.87 65.84 -10.14
N PRO A 2 -2.70 65.69 -9.48
CA PRO A 2 -2.51 64.94 -8.25
C PRO A 2 -2.63 65.85 -7.01
N LYS A 3 -2.83 65.26 -5.83
CA LYS A 3 -2.55 65.70 -4.43
C LYS A 3 -3.58 64.97 -3.55
N SER A 4 -3.27 64.30 -2.43
CA SER A 4 -2.29 64.61 -1.39
C SER A 4 -2.08 63.40 -0.47
N LYS A 5 -0.82 63.09 -0.16
CA LYS A 5 -0.41 62.34 1.05
C LYS A 5 -0.52 63.25 2.29
N PRO A 6 -0.56 62.66 3.49
CA PRO A 6 0.47 62.97 4.49
C PRO A 6 1.03 61.68 5.15
N GLN A 7 2.34 61.42 5.08
CA GLN A 7 3.35 61.66 6.14
C GLN A 7 2.88 61.31 7.56
N LYS A 8 3.32 60.14 8.08
CA LYS A 8 4.45 59.98 9.01
C LYS A 8 4.36 60.86 10.27
N ASN A 9 4.10 60.24 11.41
CA ASN A 9 4.77 60.65 12.64
C ASN A 9 5.09 59.47 13.55
N ALA A 10 6.35 59.44 13.95
CA ALA A 10 6.94 58.50 14.87
C ALA A 10 6.56 58.87 16.30
N LYS A 11 6.20 57.88 17.12
CA LYS A 11 6.42 57.92 18.56
C LYS A 11 7.06 56.63 19.01
N LYS A 12 8.35 56.76 19.31
CA LYS A 12 9.16 55.84 20.10
C LYS A 12 8.45 55.59 21.44
N LYS A 13 8.25 54.34 21.81
CA LYS A 13 8.21 53.91 23.21
C LYS A 13 9.16 52.73 23.35
N ALA A 14 10.29 53.03 23.96
CA ALA A 14 11.22 52.06 24.50
C ALA A 14 10.60 51.46 25.76
N THR A 15 10.63 50.14 25.90
CA THR A 15 10.56 49.47 27.20
C THR A 15 11.27 48.11 27.11
N ALA A 16 12.42 48.08 27.78
CA ALA A 16 13.01 46.98 28.52
C ALA A 16 13.05 45.57 27.89
N VAL A 17 14.24 45.25 27.38
CA VAL A 17 14.78 43.90 27.20
C VAL A 17 14.82 43.19 28.57
N ALA A 18 13.99 42.18 28.75
CA ALA A 18 14.04 41.28 29.91
C ALA A 18 15.09 40.19 29.66
N LYS A 19 16.07 40.12 30.56
CA LYS A 19 17.15 39.11 30.60
C LYS A 19 16.59 37.69 30.82
N PRO A 20 17.26 36.66 30.29
CA PRO A 20 16.87 35.27 30.47
C PRO A 20 17.17 34.81 31.90
N SER A 21 16.14 34.24 32.55
CA SER A 21 16.20 33.59 33.85
C SER A 21 17.08 32.34 33.77
N LYS A 22 18.14 32.30 34.58
CA LYS A 22 19.02 31.14 34.79
C LYS A 22 18.25 30.04 35.52
N GLU A 23 18.06 28.89 34.87
CA GLU A 23 17.73 27.63 35.55
C GLU A 23 18.88 27.20 36.48
N PRO A 24 18.59 26.69 37.69
CA PRO A 24 19.61 26.22 38.60
C PRO A 24 20.16 24.87 38.13
N LYS A 25 21.48 24.83 37.88
CA LYS A 25 22.24 23.60 37.65
C LYS A 25 22.11 22.69 38.88
N LYS A 26 21.36 21.60 38.77
CA LYS A 26 21.43 20.49 39.74
C LYS A 26 22.74 19.75 39.52
N GLU A 27 23.62 19.82 40.51
CA GLU A 27 24.83 19.01 40.64
C GLU A 27 24.51 17.51 40.51
N LEU A 28 25.15 16.84 39.56
CA LEU A 28 25.26 15.37 39.57
C LEU A 28 26.12 14.98 40.77
N LYS A 29 25.46 14.52 41.85
CA LYS A 29 26.12 13.80 42.94
C LYS A 29 26.74 12.51 42.37
N LYS A 30 28.06 12.41 42.45
CA LYS A 30 28.83 11.17 42.23
C LYS A 30 28.36 10.13 43.26
N LEU A 31 27.73 9.04 42.80
CA LEU A 31 27.54 7.84 43.61
C LEU A 31 28.86 7.04 43.65
N PRO A 32 29.19 6.42 44.81
CA PRO A 32 30.51 5.87 45.08
C PRO A 32 30.76 4.53 44.36
N LEU A 33 32.03 4.28 44.00
CA LEU A 33 32.53 2.97 43.54
C LEU A 33 32.22 1.90 44.58
N ALA A 34 31.45 0.88 44.17
CA ALA A 34 31.22 -0.32 44.96
C ALA A 34 32.50 -1.19 45.00
N LYS A 35 32.80 -1.72 46.20
CA LYS A 35 33.90 -2.64 46.51
C LYS A 35 33.72 -3.99 45.77
N PRO A 36 34.80 -4.75 45.49
CA PRO A 36 34.72 -5.98 44.71
C PRO A 36 34.01 -7.09 45.50
N ALA A 37 32.94 -7.62 44.92
CA ALA A 37 32.22 -8.78 45.44
C ALA A 37 32.93 -10.08 45.04
N LYS A 38 32.92 -11.03 45.99
CA LYS A 38 33.52 -12.36 45.97
C LYS A 38 33.30 -13.16 44.69
N ALA A 39 34.31 -13.98 44.37
CA ALA A 39 34.31 -14.99 43.31
C ALA A 39 33.07 -15.89 43.40
N VAL A 40 32.23 -15.81 42.36
CA VAL A 40 31.13 -16.73 42.10
C VAL A 40 31.60 -17.69 41.01
N ALA A 41 31.34 -18.98 41.24
CA ALA A 41 31.78 -20.13 40.47
C ALA A 41 31.56 -20.00 38.96
N ALA A 42 32.50 -20.57 38.19
CA ALA A 42 32.48 -20.60 36.73
C ALA A 42 31.14 -21.12 36.17
N PRO A 43 30.56 -20.46 35.14
CA PRO A 43 29.36 -20.97 34.50
C PRO A 43 29.67 -22.27 33.75
N ARG A 44 28.82 -23.28 33.94
CA ARG A 44 28.81 -24.51 33.12
C ARG A 44 28.68 -24.11 31.65
N ILE A 45 29.62 -24.58 30.83
CA ILE A 45 29.59 -24.45 29.37
C ILE A 45 28.38 -25.24 28.87
N ILE A 46 27.34 -24.52 28.44
CA ILE A 46 26.25 -25.10 27.65
C ILE A 46 26.86 -25.34 26.24
N PRO A 47 26.76 -26.55 25.66
CA PRO A 47 27.23 -26.75 24.29
C PRO A 47 26.45 -25.82 23.36
N ALA A 48 27.19 -25.08 22.53
CA ALA A 48 26.63 -24.17 21.55
C ALA A 48 25.62 -24.93 20.67
N PRO A 49 24.43 -24.35 20.36
CA PRO A 49 23.53 -24.96 19.40
C PRO A 49 24.28 -25.14 18.07
N ALA A 50 24.14 -26.31 17.47
CA ALA A 50 24.74 -26.62 16.18
C ALA A 50 24.48 -25.48 15.19
N ARG A 51 25.55 -24.99 14.56
CA ARG A 51 25.49 -23.97 13.51
C ARG A 51 24.36 -24.38 12.55
N PRO A 52 23.33 -23.54 12.30
CA PRO A 52 22.36 -23.84 11.27
C PRO A 52 23.15 -24.05 9.98
N THR A 53 22.88 -25.17 9.30
CA THR A 53 23.40 -25.42 7.96
C THR A 53 23.26 -24.13 7.14
N PRO A 54 24.29 -23.74 6.37
CA PRO A 54 24.18 -22.54 5.56
C PRO A 54 22.89 -22.65 4.75
N THR A 55 21.95 -21.76 5.04
CA THR A 55 20.79 -21.55 4.17
C THR A 55 21.37 -21.39 2.77
N PRO A 56 20.94 -22.19 1.78
CA PRO A 56 21.44 -22.01 0.44
C PRO A 56 21.20 -20.55 0.07
N THR A 57 22.29 -19.83 -0.17
CA THR A 57 22.28 -18.50 -0.77
C THR A 57 21.29 -18.55 -1.93
N PRO A 58 20.38 -17.57 -2.10
CA PRO A 58 19.55 -17.53 -3.30
C PRO A 58 20.51 -17.50 -4.49
N ASN A 59 20.58 -18.60 -5.24
CA ASN A 59 21.40 -18.68 -6.45
C ASN A 59 20.98 -17.54 -7.36
N GLN A 60 21.83 -16.51 -7.48
CA GLN A 60 21.55 -15.32 -8.30
C GLN A 60 21.72 -15.57 -9.81
N ASP A 61 22.03 -16.80 -10.23
CA ASP A 61 22.23 -17.16 -11.63
C ASP A 61 21.40 -18.39 -12.05
N THR A 62 20.14 -18.50 -11.61
CA THR A 62 19.21 -19.42 -12.30
C THR A 62 18.65 -18.72 -13.53
N ASP A 63 19.06 -19.19 -14.71
CA ASP A 63 18.38 -18.87 -15.97
C ASP A 63 16.87 -19.12 -15.75
N PRO A 64 15.98 -18.13 -15.99
CA PRO A 64 14.54 -18.30 -15.79
C PRO A 64 13.93 -19.46 -16.60
N THR A 65 14.70 -20.02 -17.54
CA THR A 65 14.40 -21.14 -18.43
C THR A 65 14.67 -22.53 -17.80
N GLU A 66 15.38 -22.63 -16.67
CA GLU A 66 15.65 -23.95 -16.06
C GLU A 66 14.39 -24.60 -15.45
N PRO A 67 14.13 -25.89 -15.73
CA PRO A 67 12.97 -26.59 -15.21
C PRO A 67 13.23 -27.06 -13.77
N GLY A 68 13.11 -26.14 -12.80
CA GLY A 68 13.09 -26.45 -11.37
C GLY A 68 11.66 -26.42 -10.81
N LEU A 69 11.17 -27.61 -10.45
CA LEU A 69 9.97 -28.02 -9.69
C LEU A 69 8.64 -27.22 -9.83
N PRO A 70 7.50 -27.93 -9.86
CA PRO A 70 6.48 -27.68 -10.87
C PRO A 70 5.34 -26.80 -10.34
N TRP A 71 4.86 -25.88 -11.19
CA TRP A 71 3.57 -25.21 -10.99
C TRP A 71 2.39 -26.19 -10.80
N GLU A 72 2.59 -27.51 -10.99
CA GLU A 72 1.63 -28.56 -10.59
C GLU A 72 1.31 -28.57 -9.08
N GLU A 73 2.18 -28.09 -8.18
CA GLU A 73 1.88 -28.02 -6.74
C GLU A 73 0.91 -26.89 -6.35
N LEU A 74 0.64 -25.93 -7.25
CA LEU A 74 -0.42 -24.92 -7.06
C LEU A 74 -1.84 -25.53 -7.20
N SER A 75 -1.93 -26.85 -7.26
CA SER A 75 -3.10 -27.61 -7.71
C SER A 75 -3.62 -28.56 -6.61
N THR A 76 -3.73 -28.10 -5.38
CA THR A 76 -4.32 -28.92 -4.30
C THR A 76 -5.82 -28.70 -4.08
N GLU A 77 -6.44 -27.62 -4.60
CA GLU A 77 -7.88 -27.34 -4.38
C GLU A 77 -8.72 -27.25 -5.68
N GLU A 78 -9.94 -27.78 -5.58
CA GLU A 78 -10.89 -28.21 -6.64
C GLU A 78 -11.08 -27.24 -7.82
N ARG A 79 -11.04 -27.77 -9.06
CA ARG A 79 -11.47 -27.18 -10.36
C ARG A 79 -11.44 -25.64 -10.50
N SER A 80 -10.36 -25.00 -10.06
CA SER A 80 -10.20 -23.55 -10.21
C SER A 80 -9.91 -23.16 -11.67
N PRO A 81 -10.49 -22.07 -12.21
CA PRO A 81 -10.16 -21.53 -13.53
C PRO A 81 -8.66 -21.32 -13.77
N ILE A 82 -7.90 -21.10 -12.69
CA ILE A 82 -6.44 -20.97 -12.75
C ILE A 82 -5.76 -22.27 -13.20
N ARG A 83 -6.26 -23.44 -12.78
CA ARG A 83 -5.69 -24.73 -13.18
C ARG A 83 -5.88 -24.99 -14.67
N TYR A 84 -7.06 -24.69 -15.20
CA TYR A 84 -7.32 -24.83 -16.62
C TYR A 84 -6.36 -23.96 -17.43
N TYR A 85 -6.13 -22.72 -16.99
CA TYR A 85 -5.15 -21.84 -17.62
C TYR A 85 -3.73 -22.39 -17.54
N LEU A 86 -3.28 -22.84 -16.35
CA LEU A 86 -1.95 -23.43 -16.15
C LEU A 86 -1.73 -24.69 -17.01
N ASP A 87 -2.75 -25.54 -17.15
CA ASP A 87 -2.72 -26.70 -18.05
C ASP A 87 -2.57 -26.30 -19.52
N GLN A 88 -3.33 -25.29 -19.98
CA GLN A 88 -3.23 -24.84 -21.38
C GLN A 88 -1.84 -24.29 -21.70
N ILE A 89 -1.25 -23.47 -20.83
CA ILE A 89 0.09 -22.89 -21.07
C ILE A 89 1.21 -23.94 -20.94
N GLY A 90 0.96 -25.03 -20.21
CA GLY A 90 1.89 -26.14 -20.05
C GLY A 90 2.07 -26.97 -21.33
N LYS A 91 1.07 -26.99 -22.22
CA LYS A 91 1.09 -27.74 -23.49
C LYS A 91 2.05 -27.17 -24.53
N THR A 92 2.37 -25.88 -24.44
CA THR A 92 3.29 -25.24 -25.39
C THR A 92 4.75 -25.45 -24.96
N PRO A 93 5.61 -26.01 -25.83
CA PRO A 93 7.02 -26.22 -25.50
C PRO A 93 7.80 -24.91 -25.42
N LEU A 94 8.88 -24.94 -24.63
CA LEU A 94 9.83 -23.84 -24.53
C LEU A 94 10.61 -23.69 -25.84
N LEU A 95 10.98 -22.45 -26.17
CA LEU A 95 11.78 -22.15 -27.35
C LEU A 95 13.26 -22.26 -27.01
N THR A 96 14.04 -22.76 -27.98
CA THR A 96 15.50 -22.61 -27.94
C THR A 96 15.91 -21.21 -28.38
N LEU A 97 17.14 -20.80 -28.07
CA LEU A 97 17.67 -19.48 -28.48
C LEU A 97 17.63 -19.27 -30.01
N GLU A 98 17.95 -20.31 -30.78
CA GLU A 98 17.88 -20.28 -32.24
C GLU A 98 16.44 -20.10 -32.74
N GLN A 99 15.48 -20.79 -32.14
CA GLN A 99 14.06 -20.64 -32.46
C GLN A 99 13.54 -19.25 -32.09
N GLU A 100 13.96 -18.74 -30.95
CA GLU A 100 13.58 -17.41 -30.47
C GLU A 100 14.06 -16.31 -31.42
N THR A 101 15.33 -16.35 -31.83
CA THR A 101 15.87 -15.39 -32.81
C THR A 101 15.20 -15.50 -34.18
N ALA A 102 14.92 -16.73 -34.65
CA ALA A 102 14.20 -16.95 -35.91
C ALA A 102 12.76 -16.41 -35.86
N LEU A 103 12.03 -16.64 -34.76
CA LEU A 103 10.69 -16.10 -34.56
C LEU A 103 10.72 -14.58 -34.42
N ALA A 104 11.64 -14.02 -33.64
CA ALA A 104 11.79 -12.58 -33.46
C ALA A 104 11.98 -11.85 -34.79
N ARG A 105 12.84 -12.38 -35.68
CA ARG A 105 13.03 -11.82 -37.04
C ARG A 105 11.76 -11.86 -37.88
N ARG A 106 10.90 -12.86 -37.70
CA ARG A 106 9.59 -12.94 -38.39
C ARG A 106 8.59 -11.96 -37.78
N VAL A 107 8.59 -11.80 -36.46
CA VAL A 107 7.75 -10.83 -35.74
C VAL A 107 8.06 -9.40 -36.21
N LEU A 108 9.34 -9.04 -36.37
CA LEU A 108 9.74 -7.74 -36.91
C LEU A 108 9.25 -7.49 -38.35
N LYS A 109 9.01 -8.56 -39.12
CA LYS A 109 8.42 -8.51 -40.46
C LYS A 109 6.88 -8.47 -40.45
N GLY A 110 6.24 -8.45 -39.28
CA GLY A 110 4.79 -8.40 -39.13
C GLY A 110 4.09 -9.76 -39.19
N ASP A 111 4.80 -10.87 -38.95
CA ASP A 111 4.21 -12.20 -38.92
C ASP A 111 3.46 -12.47 -37.60
N GLU A 112 2.13 -12.41 -37.67
CA GLU A 112 1.26 -12.60 -36.50
C GLU A 112 1.31 -14.02 -35.93
N ALA A 113 1.51 -15.04 -36.77
CA ALA A 113 1.62 -16.43 -36.30
C ALA A 113 2.91 -16.64 -35.51
N ALA A 114 4.01 -16.03 -35.97
CA ALA A 114 5.27 -16.03 -35.22
C ALA A 114 5.13 -15.29 -33.88
N ARG A 115 4.45 -14.14 -33.87
CA ARG A 115 4.16 -13.35 -32.66
C ARG A 115 3.39 -14.17 -31.64
N GLN A 116 2.30 -14.80 -32.07
CA GLN A 116 1.45 -15.60 -31.20
C GLN A 116 2.21 -16.82 -30.64
N LYS A 117 2.99 -17.52 -31.46
CA LYS A 117 3.82 -18.65 -31.01
C LYS A 117 4.86 -18.20 -29.98
N MET A 118 5.51 -17.06 -30.22
CA MET A 118 6.50 -16.49 -29.31
C MET A 118 5.88 -16.08 -27.96
N ILE A 119 4.67 -15.51 -27.96
CA ILE A 119 3.94 -15.19 -26.73
C ILE A 119 3.58 -16.47 -25.97
N GLN A 120 2.95 -17.45 -26.63
CA GLN A 120 2.46 -18.68 -25.99
C GLN A 120 3.58 -19.48 -25.30
N SER A 121 4.74 -19.62 -25.96
CA SER A 121 5.89 -20.32 -25.38
C SER A 121 6.47 -19.65 -24.13
N ASN A 122 6.17 -18.36 -23.90
CA ASN A 122 6.72 -17.57 -22.78
C ASN A 122 5.70 -17.26 -21.67
N LEU A 123 4.46 -17.75 -21.76
CA LEU A 123 3.42 -17.50 -20.73
C LEU A 123 3.81 -18.03 -19.35
N ARG A 124 4.63 -19.09 -19.29
CA ARG A 124 5.15 -19.67 -18.04
C ARG A 124 6.03 -18.69 -17.25
N LEU A 125 6.80 -17.85 -17.96
CA LEU A 125 7.60 -16.79 -17.33
C LEU A 125 6.72 -15.77 -16.61
N VAL A 126 5.57 -15.41 -17.20
CA VAL A 126 4.63 -14.45 -16.60
C VAL A 126 4.09 -14.98 -15.27
N VAL A 127 3.68 -16.25 -15.23
CA VAL A 127 3.18 -16.88 -14.00
C VAL A 127 4.24 -16.89 -12.91
N ARG A 128 5.49 -17.25 -13.24
CA ARG A 128 6.61 -17.23 -12.28
C ARG A 128 6.81 -15.84 -11.68
N ILE A 129 6.81 -14.80 -12.50
CA ILE A 129 6.97 -13.42 -12.04
C ILE A 129 5.74 -12.95 -11.25
N ALA A 130 4.52 -13.29 -11.68
CA ALA A 130 3.29 -12.88 -11.02
C ALA A 130 3.14 -13.46 -9.61
N LYS A 131 3.65 -14.67 -9.37
CA LYS A 131 3.65 -15.32 -8.05
C LYS A 131 4.37 -14.48 -6.98
N ASP A 132 5.45 -13.77 -7.35
CA ASP A 132 6.17 -12.88 -6.42
C ASP A 132 5.32 -11.67 -5.96
N TYR A 133 4.24 -11.36 -6.70
CA TYR A 133 3.31 -10.26 -6.42
C TYR A 133 1.95 -10.72 -5.90
N ASP A 134 1.83 -12.00 -5.53
CA ASP A 134 0.62 -12.50 -4.89
C ASP A 134 0.38 -11.82 -3.53
N ASN A 135 -0.89 -11.71 -3.10
CA ASN A 135 -1.31 -11.08 -1.83
C ASN A 135 -1.10 -9.54 -1.72
N PHE A 136 -0.67 -8.86 -2.78
CA PHE A 136 -0.52 -7.40 -2.78
C PHE A 136 -1.85 -6.63 -2.99
N GLY A 137 -2.95 -7.32 -3.31
CA GLY A 137 -4.30 -6.75 -3.36
C GLY A 137 -5.10 -7.09 -4.62
N LEU A 138 -4.46 -7.66 -5.64
CA LEU A 138 -5.12 -8.22 -6.83
C LEU A 138 -5.08 -9.74 -6.79
N SER A 139 -6.04 -10.39 -7.43
CA SER A 139 -6.05 -11.84 -7.62
C SER A 139 -4.86 -12.27 -8.50
N LEU A 140 -4.32 -13.47 -8.27
CA LEU A 140 -3.25 -14.02 -9.09
C LEU A 140 -3.63 -14.07 -10.58
N MET A 141 -4.89 -14.37 -10.91
CA MET A 141 -5.36 -14.34 -12.31
C MET A 141 -5.28 -12.95 -12.92
N ASP A 142 -5.63 -11.92 -12.16
CA ASP A 142 -5.56 -10.53 -12.63
C ASP A 142 -4.10 -10.12 -12.84
N LEU A 143 -3.21 -10.48 -11.91
CA LEU A 143 -1.77 -10.24 -12.03
C LEU A 143 -1.19 -10.92 -13.27
N ILE A 144 -1.58 -12.17 -13.55
CA ILE A 144 -1.18 -12.90 -14.75
C ILE A 144 -1.68 -12.18 -16.01
N SER A 145 -2.95 -11.75 -16.03
CA SER A 145 -3.53 -11.06 -17.19
C SER A 145 -2.79 -9.76 -17.53
N GLU A 146 -2.47 -8.95 -16.53
CA GLU A 146 -1.70 -7.71 -16.69
C GLU A 146 -0.24 -8.00 -17.09
N GLY A 147 0.36 -9.05 -16.52
CA GLY A 147 1.67 -9.55 -16.91
C GLY A 147 1.73 -10.00 -18.38
N ASN A 148 0.66 -10.64 -18.88
CA ASN A 148 0.54 -11.06 -20.28
C ASN A 148 0.52 -9.84 -21.22
N PHE A 149 -0.17 -8.75 -20.86
CA PHE A 149 -0.07 -7.49 -21.60
C PHE A 149 1.35 -6.90 -21.61
N GLY A 150 2.09 -7.06 -20.50
CA GLY A 150 3.52 -6.72 -20.44
C GLY A 150 4.36 -7.56 -21.40
N LEU A 151 4.16 -8.88 -21.43
CA LEU A 151 4.85 -9.80 -22.33
C LEU A 151 4.58 -9.47 -23.81
N ILE A 152 3.33 -9.19 -24.17
CA ILE A 152 2.96 -8.81 -25.53
C ILE A 152 3.78 -7.59 -26.00
N LYS A 153 3.86 -6.54 -25.17
CA LYS A 153 4.65 -5.34 -25.48
C LYS A 153 6.15 -5.62 -25.58
N ALA A 154 6.65 -6.58 -24.78
CA ALA A 154 8.04 -6.99 -24.86
C ALA A 154 8.32 -7.68 -26.20
N VAL A 155 7.47 -8.61 -26.62
CA VAL A 155 7.62 -9.34 -27.90
C VAL A 155 7.57 -8.37 -29.09
N GLU A 156 6.67 -7.39 -29.08
CA GLU A 156 6.56 -6.39 -30.15
C GLU A 156 7.81 -5.49 -30.29
N ARG A 157 8.58 -5.32 -29.22
CA ARG A 157 9.74 -4.43 -29.18
C ARG A 157 11.07 -5.17 -29.04
N PHE A 158 11.05 -6.49 -29.08
CA PHE A 158 12.23 -7.31 -28.89
C PHE A 158 13.08 -7.29 -30.16
N ASP A 159 14.38 -7.09 -29.96
CA ASP A 159 15.36 -7.00 -31.04
C ASP A 159 16.41 -8.10 -30.84
N PRO A 160 16.45 -9.13 -31.72
CA PRO A 160 17.38 -10.25 -31.58
C PRO A 160 18.84 -9.85 -31.84
N ASP A 161 19.10 -8.74 -32.53
CA ASP A 161 20.47 -8.34 -32.90
C ASP A 161 21.26 -7.76 -31.70
N LYS A 162 20.56 -7.44 -30.60
CA LYS A 162 21.16 -6.96 -29.34
C LYS A 162 21.79 -8.06 -28.48
N GLY A 163 21.69 -9.33 -28.90
CA GLY A 163 22.41 -10.45 -28.27
C GLY A 163 21.91 -10.88 -26.88
N GLY A 164 20.68 -10.53 -26.50
CA GLY A 164 20.07 -10.92 -25.22
C GLY A 164 18.87 -11.86 -25.40
N LYS A 165 18.61 -12.71 -24.39
CA LYS A 165 17.40 -13.56 -24.34
C LYS A 165 16.15 -12.70 -24.13
N LEU A 166 15.03 -13.09 -24.73
CA LEU A 166 13.73 -12.47 -24.54
C LEU A 166 13.33 -12.49 -23.08
N SER A 167 13.61 -13.58 -22.35
CA SER A 167 13.24 -13.71 -20.93
C SER A 167 13.81 -12.57 -20.08
N THR A 168 15.05 -12.14 -20.33
CA THR A 168 15.70 -11.01 -19.67
C THR A 168 14.97 -9.68 -19.97
N TYR A 169 14.65 -9.44 -21.24
CA TYR A 169 13.97 -8.22 -21.68
C TYR A 169 12.50 -8.18 -21.22
N ALA A 170 11.77 -9.26 -21.43
CA ALA A 170 10.36 -9.41 -21.07
C ALA A 170 10.14 -9.29 -19.56
N SER A 171 11.07 -9.77 -18.73
CA SER A 171 10.97 -9.65 -17.27
C SER A 171 10.76 -8.21 -16.81
N TRP A 172 11.40 -7.23 -17.45
CA TRP A 172 11.20 -5.81 -17.11
C TRP A 172 9.78 -5.36 -17.45
N TRP A 173 9.30 -5.66 -18.66
CA TRP A 173 7.96 -5.29 -19.12
C TRP A 173 6.84 -5.95 -18.31
N ILE A 174 7.01 -7.23 -17.95
CA ILE A 174 6.07 -7.99 -17.13
C ILE A 174 5.99 -7.36 -15.73
N LYS A 175 7.14 -7.15 -15.06
CA LYS A 175 7.18 -6.50 -13.74
C LYS A 175 6.58 -5.09 -13.78
N GLN A 176 6.84 -4.33 -14.85
CA GLN A 176 6.32 -2.98 -15.00
C GLN A 176 4.79 -2.97 -15.18
N ALA A 177 4.25 -3.87 -16.00
CA ALA A 177 2.81 -4.00 -16.20
C ALA A 177 2.09 -4.38 -14.90
N ILE A 178 2.61 -5.39 -14.19
CA ILE A 178 2.07 -5.84 -12.90
C ILE A 178 2.12 -4.72 -11.85
N LYS A 179 3.26 -4.04 -11.68
CA LYS A 179 3.38 -2.91 -10.74
C LYS A 179 2.43 -1.77 -11.06
N ARG A 180 2.25 -1.46 -12.35
CA ARG A 180 1.31 -0.43 -12.80
C ARG A 180 -0.14 -0.81 -12.46
N ALA A 181 -0.52 -2.07 -12.71
CA ALA A 181 -1.84 -2.58 -12.38
C ALA A 181 -2.12 -2.56 -10.87
N LEU A 182 -1.14 -2.97 -10.06
CA LEU A 182 -1.21 -2.89 -8.60
C LEU A 182 -1.40 -1.45 -8.11
N ALA A 183 -0.68 -0.49 -8.71
CA ALA A 183 -0.83 0.91 -8.35
C ALA A 183 -2.20 1.49 -8.76
N SER A 184 -2.78 1.03 -9.88
CA SER A 184 -4.04 1.54 -10.38
C SER A 184 -5.28 0.91 -9.73
N ASN A 185 -5.23 -0.39 -9.47
CA ASN A 185 -6.39 -1.22 -9.15
C ASN A 185 -6.23 -2.00 -7.82
N GLY A 186 -5.03 -2.03 -7.22
CA GLY A 186 -4.76 -2.85 -6.02
C GLY A 186 -5.34 -2.31 -4.70
N LYS A 187 -5.90 -1.10 -4.68
CA LYS A 187 -6.59 -0.52 -3.53
C LYS A 187 -8.04 -0.22 -3.93
N THR A 188 -8.97 -0.48 -3.02
CA THR A 188 -10.41 -0.15 -3.17
C THR A 188 -10.62 1.33 -3.50
N ILE A 189 -9.90 2.21 -2.80
CA ILE A 189 -9.86 3.64 -3.11
C ILE A 189 -8.60 3.88 -3.93
N ARG A 190 -8.80 4.25 -5.20
CA ARG A 190 -7.73 4.50 -6.16
C ARG A 190 -6.82 5.62 -5.67
N LEU A 191 -5.51 5.38 -5.76
CA LEU A 191 -4.48 6.35 -5.41
C LEU A 191 -3.59 6.66 -6.63
N PRO A 192 -3.13 7.90 -6.81
CA PRO A 192 -2.17 8.23 -7.87
C PRO A 192 -0.86 7.43 -7.74
N VAL A 193 -0.24 7.09 -8.88
CA VAL A 193 0.99 6.26 -8.92
C VAL A 193 2.13 6.83 -8.07
N HIS A 194 2.36 8.15 -8.14
CA HIS A 194 3.42 8.81 -7.36
C HIS A 194 3.23 8.68 -5.84
N MET A 195 1.98 8.57 -5.36
CA MET A 195 1.70 8.34 -3.94
C MET A 195 1.97 6.89 -3.55
N VAL A 196 1.61 5.93 -4.42
CA VAL A 196 1.92 4.51 -4.21
C VAL A 196 3.44 4.29 -4.14
N ASP A 197 4.19 4.92 -5.04
CA ASP A 197 5.66 4.84 -5.05
C ASP A 197 6.28 5.40 -3.76
N ARG A 198 5.79 6.56 -3.30
CA ARG A 198 6.25 7.16 -2.03
C ARG A 198 5.90 6.30 -0.82
N ILE A 199 4.71 5.70 -0.78
CA ILE A 199 4.33 4.76 0.29
C ILE A 199 5.22 3.51 0.26
N ALA A 200 5.52 2.97 -0.92
CA ALA A 200 6.43 1.83 -1.06
C ALA A 200 7.87 2.19 -0.65
N GLN A 201 8.33 3.40 -0.94
CA GLN A 201 9.62 3.91 -0.46
C GLN A 201 9.62 4.06 1.06
N MET A 202 8.57 4.64 1.63
CA MET A 202 8.39 4.76 3.08
C MET A 202 8.49 3.39 3.76
N ARG A 203 7.76 2.37 3.28
CA ARG A 203 7.83 1.00 3.81
C ARG A 203 9.25 0.41 3.76
N ARG A 204 9.99 0.65 2.67
CA ARG A 204 11.39 0.19 2.54
C ARG A 204 12.31 0.88 3.55
N VAL A 205 12.17 2.19 3.74
CA VAL A 205 12.95 2.95 4.72
C VAL A 205 12.59 2.52 6.15
N THR A 206 11.30 2.36 6.46
CA THR A 206 10.83 1.84 7.75
C THR A 206 11.42 0.47 8.04
N ALA A 207 11.40 -0.46 7.09
CA ALA A 207 11.99 -1.79 7.25
C ALA A 207 13.51 -1.73 7.50
N ARG A 208 14.23 -0.88 6.75
CA ARG A 208 15.67 -0.66 6.96
C ARG A 208 15.97 -0.11 8.36
N LEU A 209 15.26 0.94 8.78
CA LEU A 209 15.42 1.53 10.11
C LEU A 209 15.05 0.55 11.24
N THR A 210 14.06 -0.30 11.02
CA THR A 210 13.67 -1.33 11.99
C THR A 210 14.82 -2.30 12.26
N VAL A 211 15.56 -2.69 11.20
CA VAL A 211 16.74 -3.55 11.32
C VAL A 211 17.90 -2.82 12.00
N GLU A 212 18.14 -1.56 11.65
CA GLU A 212 19.25 -0.76 12.21
C GLU A 212 19.05 -0.42 13.70
N ILE A 213 17.83 -0.06 14.11
CA ILE A 213 17.52 0.42 15.46
C ILE A 213 17.04 -0.74 16.36
N GLY A 214 16.56 -1.85 15.79
CA GLY A 214 16.03 -3.00 16.54
C GLY A 214 14.66 -2.77 17.18
N ARG A 215 13.95 -1.70 16.79
CA ARG A 215 12.57 -1.37 17.19
C ARG A 215 11.81 -0.73 16.04
N GLU A 216 10.49 -0.61 16.15
CA GLU A 216 9.72 0.18 15.20
C GLU A 216 10.16 1.66 15.24
N PRO A 217 10.48 2.26 14.07
CA PRO A 217 10.95 3.63 13.99
C PRO A 217 9.80 4.63 14.23
N HIS A 218 10.12 5.75 14.86
CA HIS A 218 9.15 6.82 15.06
C HIS A 218 8.91 7.60 13.75
N ASN A 219 7.76 8.28 13.65
CA ASN A 219 7.41 9.05 12.44
C ASN A 219 8.43 10.14 12.13
N ASP A 220 9.04 10.75 13.15
CA ASP A 220 10.12 11.73 13.01
C ASP A 220 11.40 11.13 12.39
N GLU A 221 11.74 9.90 12.79
CA GLU A 221 12.92 9.18 12.28
C GLU A 221 12.73 8.80 10.81
N ILE A 222 11.53 8.38 10.43
CA ILE A 222 11.14 8.12 9.04
C ILE A 222 11.19 9.41 8.23
N ALA A 223 10.67 10.52 8.78
CA ALA A 223 10.65 11.83 8.12
C ALA A 223 12.06 12.34 7.84
N MET A 224 12.97 12.23 8.82
CA MET A 224 14.38 12.58 8.66
C MET A 224 15.08 11.70 7.61
N ALA A 225 14.87 10.38 7.66
CA ALA A 225 15.49 9.46 6.71
C ALA A 225 14.99 9.61 5.27
N MET A 226 13.76 10.12 5.08
CA MET A 226 13.16 10.36 3.77
C MET A 226 13.28 11.83 3.29
N GLU A 227 13.81 12.73 4.13
CA GLU A 227 13.92 14.17 3.85
C GLU A 227 12.57 14.82 3.47
N ILE A 228 11.50 14.43 4.17
CA ILE A 228 10.15 14.98 3.97
C ILE A 228 9.58 15.49 5.29
N PRO A 229 8.65 16.46 5.26
CA PRO A 229 8.04 16.96 6.49
C PRO A 229 7.20 15.86 7.18
N LEU A 230 7.22 15.86 8.51
CA LEU A 230 6.47 14.93 9.36
C LEU A 230 4.98 14.85 8.98
N SER A 231 4.36 15.99 8.68
CA SER A 231 2.95 16.05 8.27
C SER A 231 2.64 15.19 7.04
N LYS A 232 3.58 15.10 6.08
CA LYS A 232 3.43 14.24 4.91
C LYS A 232 3.58 12.76 5.26
N VAL A 233 4.48 12.40 6.18
CA VAL A 233 4.63 11.01 6.64
C VAL A 233 3.33 10.53 7.30
N VAL A 234 2.77 11.33 8.20
CA VAL A 234 1.49 11.02 8.88
C VAL A 234 0.37 10.85 7.86
N HIS A 235 0.28 11.75 6.88
CA HIS A 235 -0.72 11.66 5.81
C HIS A 235 -0.54 10.42 4.92
N MET A 236 0.70 10.05 4.59
CA MET A 236 0.98 8.83 3.84
C MET A 236 0.65 7.57 4.65
N GLN A 237 0.88 7.58 5.96
CA GLN A 237 0.48 6.49 6.86
C GLN A 237 -1.04 6.34 6.91
N SER A 238 -1.79 7.46 7.03
CA SER A 238 -3.26 7.41 7.04
C SER A 238 -3.82 6.85 5.74
N ILE A 239 -3.24 7.20 4.59
CA ILE A 239 -3.65 6.69 3.27
C ILE A 239 -3.17 5.24 3.03
N SER A 240 -2.09 4.82 3.69
CA SER A 240 -1.55 3.47 3.53
C SER A 240 -2.50 2.40 4.04
N ASN A 241 -3.33 2.70 5.05
CA ASN A 241 -4.31 1.79 5.63
C ASN A 241 -5.25 1.21 4.57
N ARG A 242 -5.57 -0.08 4.71
CA ARG A 242 -6.56 -0.77 3.88
C ARG A 242 -7.95 -0.51 4.47
N ALA A 243 -8.97 -0.38 3.61
CA ALA A 243 -10.35 -0.27 4.07
C ALA A 243 -10.76 -1.57 4.77
N ALA A 244 -11.51 -1.46 5.86
CA ALA A 244 -12.12 -2.58 6.54
C ALA A 244 -13.50 -2.89 5.91
N SER A 245 -13.95 -4.14 6.03
CA SER A 245 -15.30 -4.51 5.60
C SER A 245 -16.31 -4.17 6.69
N LEU A 246 -17.46 -3.59 6.31
CA LEU A 246 -18.57 -3.36 7.25
C LEU A 246 -19.26 -4.68 7.62
N ASP A 247 -19.22 -5.68 6.74
CA ASP A 247 -19.77 -7.01 6.98
C ASP A 247 -18.84 -7.88 7.85
N GLN A 248 -17.70 -7.35 8.29
CA GLN A 248 -16.79 -8.08 9.16
C GLN A 248 -17.50 -8.36 10.50
N PRO A 249 -17.65 -9.62 10.92
CA PRO A 249 -18.28 -9.94 12.20
C PRO A 249 -17.42 -9.39 13.34
N VAL A 250 -18.09 -8.84 14.35
CA VAL A 250 -17.50 -8.28 15.56
C VAL A 250 -17.99 -9.05 16.78
N GLY A 251 -17.07 -9.43 17.68
CA GLY A 251 -17.37 -10.27 18.85
C GLY A 251 -17.05 -11.76 18.65
N LEU A 252 -17.11 -12.54 19.74
CA LEU A 252 -16.75 -13.96 19.74
C LEU A 252 -17.83 -14.88 19.16
N GLU A 253 -19.10 -14.49 19.28
CA GLU A 253 -20.26 -15.27 18.83
C GLU A 253 -20.68 -14.91 17.39
N GLY A 254 -20.15 -13.82 16.82
CA GLY A 254 -20.42 -13.42 15.43
C GLY A 254 -21.81 -12.82 15.17
N ASP A 255 -22.54 -12.49 16.23
CA ASP A 255 -23.94 -11.99 16.15
C ASP A 255 -24.07 -10.54 15.66
N ALA A 256 -22.98 -9.78 15.61
CA ALA A 256 -22.97 -8.39 15.16
C ALA A 256 -21.91 -8.18 14.07
N THR A 257 -22.16 -7.24 13.16
CA THR A 257 -21.19 -6.79 12.16
C THR A 257 -20.62 -5.42 12.52
N LEU A 258 -19.47 -5.07 11.94
CA LEU A 258 -18.89 -3.73 12.12
C LEU A 258 -19.87 -2.64 11.66
N GLY A 259 -20.66 -2.91 10.61
CA GLY A 259 -21.69 -2.01 10.09
C GLY A 259 -22.76 -1.67 11.13
N ASP A 260 -23.20 -2.63 11.94
CA ASP A 260 -24.24 -2.43 12.96
C ASP A 260 -23.80 -1.48 14.08
N LEU A 261 -22.49 -1.32 14.28
CA LEU A 261 -21.90 -0.42 15.27
C LEU A 261 -21.74 1.02 14.76
N VAL A 262 -21.85 1.24 13.44
CA VAL A 262 -21.68 2.56 12.85
C VAL A 262 -22.97 3.36 13.01
N LYS A 263 -22.91 4.42 13.80
CA LYS A 263 -24.01 5.36 13.98
C LYS A 263 -24.26 6.17 12.70
N ASP A 264 -25.53 6.34 12.33
CA ASP A 264 -25.93 7.36 11.36
C ASP A 264 -25.91 8.76 12.02
N GLU A 265 -25.05 9.64 11.54
CA GLU A 265 -24.95 11.03 12.03
C GLU A 265 -26.01 11.95 11.41
N SER A 266 -26.60 11.57 10.28
CA SER A 266 -27.62 12.35 9.58
C SER A 266 -29.03 12.12 10.16
N GLU A 267 -29.21 11.02 10.88
CA GLU A 267 -30.47 10.70 11.53
C GLU A 267 -30.72 11.64 12.70
N ARG A 268 -31.84 12.37 12.62
CA ARG A 268 -32.28 13.24 13.72
C ARG A 268 -32.71 12.37 14.88
N THR A 269 -32.27 12.75 16.08
CA THR A 269 -32.73 12.06 17.27
C THR A 269 -34.26 12.20 17.39
N PRO A 270 -34.99 11.20 17.94
CA PRO A 270 -36.44 11.31 18.15
C PRO A 270 -36.84 12.59 18.89
N PHE A 271 -35.97 13.05 19.78
CA PHE A 271 -36.13 14.30 20.53
C PHE A 271 -36.00 15.57 19.67
N GLU A 272 -35.06 15.63 18.72
CA GLU A 272 -34.94 16.75 17.78
C GLU A 272 -36.10 16.80 16.78
N THR A 273 -36.57 15.64 16.32
CA THR A 273 -37.73 15.52 15.43
C THR A 273 -39.00 16.07 16.09
N LEU A 274 -39.20 15.79 17.39
CA LEU A 274 -40.32 16.34 18.15
C LEU A 274 -40.23 17.85 18.36
N ARG A 275 -39.02 18.41 18.53
CA ARG A 275 -38.81 19.87 18.64
C ARG A 275 -38.92 20.62 17.30
N GLY A 276 -38.79 19.95 16.17
CA GLY A 276 -38.94 20.54 14.84
C GLY A 276 -40.39 20.78 14.40
N ASN A 277 -41.37 20.22 15.12
CA ASN A 277 -42.81 20.29 14.81
C ASN A 277 -43.69 21.27 15.64
N PRO A 278 -43.22 22.36 16.29
CA PRO A 278 -44.07 23.17 17.17
C PRO A 278 -45.03 24.11 16.41
N THR A 279 -44.85 24.35 15.10
CA THR A 279 -45.62 25.38 14.36
C THR A 279 -46.75 24.83 13.49
N THR A 280 -46.71 23.59 13.02
CA THR A 280 -47.73 23.07 12.09
C THR A 280 -49.01 22.61 12.78
N GLN A 281 -48.95 22.23 14.08
CA GLN A 281 -50.13 21.74 14.80
C GLN A 281 -50.91 22.81 15.57
N ARG A 282 -50.30 23.98 15.84
CA ARG A 282 -50.93 25.02 16.70
C ARG A 282 -51.67 26.12 15.93
N SER A 283 -51.52 26.22 14.60
CA SER A 283 -52.17 27.26 13.78
C SER A 283 -53.58 26.90 13.29
N GLY A 284 -54.05 25.66 13.47
CA GLY A 284 -55.33 25.19 12.94
C GLY A 284 -56.57 25.32 13.84
N ARG A 285 -56.48 25.87 15.07
CA ARG A 285 -57.58 25.74 16.04
C ARG A 285 -57.97 27.00 16.84
N CYS A 286 -57.79 28.20 16.31
CA CYS A 286 -58.34 29.43 16.92
C CYS A 286 -58.63 30.55 15.90
N SER A 287 -59.71 30.42 15.12
CA SER A 287 -60.43 31.58 14.56
C SER A 287 -61.77 31.15 13.93
N ARG A 288 -62.79 30.93 14.77
CA ARG A 288 -64.19 31.06 14.35
C ARG A 288 -64.83 32.14 15.22
N PRO A 289 -65.13 33.32 14.70
CA PRO A 289 -65.88 34.33 15.44
C PRO A 289 -67.35 33.91 15.51
N TRP A 290 -67.90 33.81 16.71
CA TRP A 290 -69.34 33.71 16.96
C TRP A 290 -70.03 34.96 16.39
N SER A 291 -70.56 34.84 15.18
CA SER A 291 -71.40 35.88 14.55
C SER A 291 -72.82 35.79 15.10
N ARG A 292 -73.25 36.90 15.71
CA ARG A 292 -74.59 37.15 16.24
C ARG A 292 -75.69 36.81 15.22
N ALA A 293 -76.59 35.90 15.57
CA ALA A 293 -77.92 35.84 14.98
C ALA A 293 -78.83 36.83 15.73
N ARG A 294 -79.32 37.86 15.02
CA ARG A 294 -80.46 38.68 15.48
C ARG A 294 -81.77 37.91 15.21
N PRO A 295 -82.75 37.90 16.13
CA PRO A 295 -84.09 37.44 15.80
C PRO A 295 -84.84 38.54 15.07
N ARG A 296 -85.60 38.17 14.02
CA ARG A 296 -86.62 39.01 13.40
C ARG A 296 -87.98 38.63 13.99
N PHE A 297 -88.69 39.66 14.46
CA PHE A 297 -90.04 39.74 15.02
C PHE A 297 -90.24 39.18 16.42
#